data_AF-A0A374EEN6-F1
#
_entry.id   AF-A0A374EEN6-F1
#
_cell.length_a   1.000
_cell.length_b   1.000
_cell.length_c   1.000
_cell.angle_alpha   90.00
_cell.angle_beta   90.00
_cell.angle_gamma   90.00
#
_symmetry.space_group_name_H-M   'P 1'
#
loop_
_entity.id
_entity.type
_entity.pdbx_description
1 polymer ?
#
loop_
_entity_poly.entity_id
_entity_poly.type
_entity_poly.pdbx_seq_one_letter_code
_entity_poly.pdbx_strand_id
1 'polypeptide(L)'
;MQGATEPVDPVDPVDPDKPEQDPYVSIFWGAKSCGSWGQAVSVMTSKNYGSFDVSYLSSNGYFYVEYSGAENELELILQSWSGGANWARVQPSETGRANDHYYAKFTYADCVKELGAGFDKLDQLHAAAKNGDITVYSICYCTPAR
;
A
#
# COMPACT_ATOMS: atom_id res chain seq x y z
N MET A 1 38.28 7.89 25.45
CA MET A 1 38.15 7.54 24.02
C MET A 1 36.89 8.21 23.52
N GLN A 2 37.03 9.05 22.49
CA GLN A 2 35.98 9.94 21.98
C GLN A 2 34.88 9.11 21.31
N GLY A 3 33.61 9.43 21.62
CA GLY A 3 32.46 8.84 20.95
C GLY A 3 32.42 9.33 19.50
N ALA A 4 32.41 8.40 18.55
CA ALA A 4 32.11 8.70 17.16
C ALA A 4 30.60 8.89 17.04
N THR A 5 30.17 10.12 16.75
CA THR A 5 28.83 10.39 16.22
C THR A 5 28.82 9.95 14.76
N GLU A 6 27.92 9.04 14.40
CA GLU A 6 27.69 8.65 13.00
C GLU A 6 27.25 9.88 12.19
N PRO A 7 27.70 10.04 10.93
CA PRO A 7 27.23 11.13 10.07
C PRO A 7 25.73 10.92 9.80
N VAL A 8 24.93 11.95 10.07
CA VAL A 8 23.56 12.01 9.54
C VAL A 8 23.65 12.11 8.02
N ASP A 9 23.00 11.18 7.31
CA ASP A 9 22.95 11.22 5.85
C ASP A 9 22.39 12.58 5.40
N PRO A 10 22.94 13.19 4.32
CA PRO A 10 22.40 14.42 3.78
C PRO A 10 20.93 14.21 3.40
N VAL A 11 20.05 15.08 3.91
CA VAL A 11 18.68 15.17 3.41
C VAL A 11 18.78 15.60 1.95
N ASP A 12 18.32 14.75 1.03
CA ASP A 12 18.31 15.06 -0.39
C ASP A 12 17.64 16.44 -0.64
N PRO A 13 18.22 17.29 -1.50
CA PRO A 13 17.63 18.59 -1.79
C PRO A 13 16.22 18.41 -2.37
N VAL A 14 15.27 19.17 -1.82
CA VAL A 14 13.89 19.19 -2.31
C VAL A 14 13.89 19.73 -3.73
N ASP A 15 13.55 18.89 -4.69
CA ASP A 15 13.36 19.25 -6.10
C ASP A 15 12.07 20.10 -6.23
N PRO A 16 12.17 21.40 -6.59
CA PRO A 16 11.03 22.30 -6.67
C PRO A 16 10.10 22.02 -7.86
N ASP A 17 10.53 21.22 -8.84
CA ASP A 17 9.74 20.80 -10.00
C ASP A 17 9.13 19.40 -9.82
N LYS A 18 9.46 18.70 -8.71
CA LYS A 18 8.81 17.45 -8.34
C LYS A 18 7.35 17.77 -7.97
N PRO A 19 6.35 17.22 -8.68
CA PRO A 19 4.96 17.40 -8.29
C PRO A 19 4.82 17.04 -6.82
N GLU A 20 4.20 17.93 -6.04
CA GLU A 20 4.00 17.74 -4.61
C GLU A 20 3.32 16.38 -4.41
N GLN A 21 4.09 15.43 -3.87
CA GLN A 21 3.59 14.09 -3.65
C GLN A 21 2.51 14.20 -2.60
N ASP A 22 1.32 13.68 -2.89
CA ASP A 22 0.21 13.65 -1.93
C ASP A 22 0.73 13.19 -0.56
N PRO A 23 0.37 13.88 0.55
CA PRO A 23 0.65 13.40 1.88
C PRO A 23 0.26 11.93 2.01
N TYR A 24 1.17 11.12 2.54
CA TYR A 24 0.95 9.69 2.65
C TYR A 24 1.29 9.12 4.02
N VAL A 25 0.62 8.02 4.35
CA VAL A 25 0.97 7.16 5.49
C VAL A 25 1.55 5.86 4.94
N SER A 26 2.74 5.50 5.42
CA SER A 26 3.39 4.23 5.07
C SER A 26 2.74 3.07 5.81
N ILE A 27 2.26 2.07 5.08
CA ILE A 27 1.70 0.82 5.63
C ILE A 27 2.75 -0.29 5.56
N PHE A 28 3.53 -0.32 4.48
CA PHE A 28 4.64 -1.24 4.29
C PHE A 28 5.77 -0.56 3.50
N TRP A 29 7.01 -0.85 3.87
CA TRP A 29 8.22 -0.49 3.14
C TRP A 29 9.24 -1.63 3.21
N GLY A 30 9.84 -1.99 2.08
CA GLY A 30 10.86 -3.03 2.00
C GLY A 30 10.93 -3.67 0.61
N ALA A 31 11.23 -4.96 0.56
CA ALA A 31 11.12 -5.76 -0.66
C ALA A 31 10.65 -7.16 -0.27
N LYS A 32 9.43 -7.52 -0.69
CA LYS A 32 8.87 -8.85 -0.45
C LYS A 32 8.31 -9.42 -1.75
N SER A 33 8.64 -10.67 -2.03
CA SER A 33 8.27 -11.34 -3.27
C SER A 33 7.37 -12.53 -2.99
N CYS A 34 6.50 -12.84 -3.93
CA CYS A 34 5.77 -14.09 -3.97
C CYS A 34 5.59 -14.55 -5.42
N GLY A 35 5.36 -15.85 -5.59
CA GLY A 35 4.90 -16.38 -6.87
C GLY A 35 3.38 -16.27 -7.04
N SER A 36 2.88 -16.78 -8.16
CA SER A 36 1.45 -16.80 -8.50
C SER A 36 0.56 -17.22 -7.32
N TRP A 37 -0.53 -16.48 -7.09
CA TRP A 37 -1.49 -16.69 -6.02
C TRP A 37 -0.95 -16.55 -4.58
N GLY A 38 0.33 -16.21 -4.42
CA GLY A 38 0.93 -15.89 -3.13
C GLY A 38 0.60 -14.48 -2.65
N GLN A 39 0.77 -14.24 -1.35
CA GLN A 39 0.74 -12.89 -0.78
C GLN A 39 2.17 -12.44 -0.49
N ALA A 40 2.64 -11.42 -1.21
CA ALA A 40 3.97 -10.85 -0.98
C ALA A 40 4.00 -10.10 0.37
N VAL A 41 2.94 -9.33 0.64
CA VAL A 41 2.81 -8.54 1.86
C VAL A 41 1.43 -8.79 2.47
N SER A 42 1.41 -8.99 3.78
CA SER A 42 0.19 -9.15 4.59
C SER A 42 0.33 -8.30 5.84
N VAL A 43 -0.47 -7.25 5.98
CA VAL A 43 -0.43 -6.33 7.13
C VAL A 43 -1.76 -6.34 7.86
N MET A 44 -1.72 -6.73 9.14
CA MET A 44 -2.89 -6.79 9.99
C MET A 44 -3.23 -5.40 10.54
N THR A 45 -4.52 -5.11 10.73
CA THR A 45 -4.96 -3.81 11.25
C THR A 45 -4.71 -3.68 12.75
N SER A 46 -4.63 -2.45 13.26
CA SER A 46 -4.34 -2.14 14.66
C SER A 46 -5.35 -2.73 15.63
N LYS A 47 -6.64 -2.83 15.24
CA LYS A 47 -7.66 -3.51 16.06
C LYS A 47 -7.39 -5.00 16.28
N ASN A 48 -6.56 -5.61 15.42
CA ASN A 48 -6.11 -7.00 15.51
C ASN A 48 -4.63 -7.08 15.92
N TYR A 49 -4.11 -6.08 16.64
CA TYR A 49 -2.71 -6.04 17.12
C TYR A 49 -1.65 -5.93 16.02
N GLY A 50 -2.04 -5.56 14.80
CA GLY A 50 -1.11 -5.26 13.70
C GLY A 50 -0.68 -3.80 13.65
N SER A 51 0.18 -3.47 12.68
CA SER A 51 0.75 -2.12 12.53
C SER A 51 -0.10 -1.18 11.67
N PHE A 52 -1.11 -1.68 10.96
CA PHE A 52 -1.90 -0.87 10.05
C PHE A 52 -3.05 -0.17 10.78
N ASP A 53 -2.87 1.12 11.09
CA ASP A 53 -3.92 1.95 11.68
C ASP A 53 -4.83 2.55 10.60
N VAL A 54 -6.07 2.08 10.57
CA VAL A 54 -7.09 2.51 9.59
C VAL A 54 -7.67 3.89 9.89
N SER A 55 -7.38 4.49 11.05
CA SER A 55 -7.89 5.83 11.40
C SER A 55 -7.30 6.95 10.54
N TYR A 56 -6.18 6.69 9.87
CA TYR A 56 -5.55 7.63 8.93
C TYR A 56 -6.16 7.60 7.52
N LEU A 57 -7.11 6.70 7.24
CA LEU A 57 -7.71 6.56 5.91
C LEU A 57 -8.83 7.60 5.72
N SER A 58 -8.61 8.56 4.82
CA SER A 58 -9.59 9.58 4.47
C SER A 58 -10.45 9.18 3.27
N SER A 59 -11.71 9.58 3.22
CA SER A 59 -12.63 9.16 2.14
C SER A 59 -12.25 9.65 0.73
N ASN A 60 -11.37 10.66 0.63
CA ASN A 60 -10.84 11.18 -0.63
C ASN A 60 -9.48 10.56 -1.02
N GLY A 61 -8.94 9.62 -0.23
CA GLY A 61 -7.64 9.02 -0.45
C GLY A 61 -7.67 7.74 -1.28
N TYR A 62 -6.49 7.14 -1.45
CA TYR A 62 -6.28 5.90 -2.19
C TYR A 62 -5.06 5.14 -1.66
N PHE A 63 -5.08 3.81 -1.77
CA PHE A 63 -3.85 3.02 -1.62
C PHE A 63 -2.99 3.18 -2.87
N TYR A 64 -1.68 3.29 -2.68
CA TYR A 64 -0.67 3.30 -3.73
C TYR A 64 0.33 2.18 -3.44
N VAL A 65 0.53 1.28 -4.40
CA VAL A 65 1.43 0.12 -4.26
C VAL A 65 2.47 0.16 -5.36
N GLU A 66 3.76 0.20 -5.00
CA GLU A 66 4.86 0.01 -5.94
C GLU A 66 5.31 -1.45 -5.97
N TYR A 67 5.49 -1.98 -7.17
CA TYR A 67 5.89 -3.37 -7.38
C TYR A 67 6.67 -3.57 -8.68
N SER A 68 7.45 -4.65 -8.74
CA SER A 68 8.03 -5.19 -9.97
C SER A 68 7.52 -6.62 -10.23
N GLY A 69 7.84 -7.16 -11.40
CA GLY A 69 7.30 -8.42 -11.90
C GLY A 69 6.65 -8.21 -13.26
N ALA A 70 5.59 -8.97 -13.55
CA ALA A 70 4.77 -8.72 -14.72
C ALA A 70 3.73 -7.61 -14.45
N GLU A 71 3.49 -6.78 -15.46
CA GLU A 71 2.52 -5.69 -15.38
C GLU A 71 1.10 -6.24 -15.13
N ASN A 72 0.32 -5.56 -14.28
CA ASN A 72 -1.05 -5.93 -13.91
C ASN A 72 -1.21 -7.25 -13.12
N GLU A 73 -0.12 -7.85 -12.65
CA GLU A 73 -0.15 -9.07 -11.83
C GLU A 73 -0.40 -8.82 -10.33
N LEU A 74 -0.39 -7.57 -9.88
CA LEU A 74 -0.72 -7.19 -8.51
C LEU A 74 -2.25 -7.23 -8.26
N GLU A 75 -2.64 -7.78 -7.11
CA GLU A 75 -3.95 -7.59 -6.48
C GLU A 75 -3.80 -6.94 -5.10
N LEU A 76 -4.65 -5.95 -4.83
CA LEU A 76 -4.92 -5.51 -3.47
C LEU A 76 -6.12 -6.28 -2.93
N ILE A 77 -5.93 -6.92 -1.77
CA ILE A 77 -6.95 -7.75 -1.15
C ILE A 77 -7.27 -7.21 0.24
N LEU A 78 -8.56 -6.95 0.47
CA LEU A 78 -9.11 -6.56 1.76
C LEU A 78 -9.76 -7.78 2.40
N GLN A 79 -9.25 -8.18 3.56
CA GLN A 79 -9.77 -9.31 4.31
C GLN A 79 -10.54 -8.85 5.54
N SER A 80 -11.75 -9.38 5.73
CA SER A 80 -12.54 -9.12 6.94
C SER A 80 -13.20 -10.39 7.50
N TRP A 81 -12.98 -10.63 8.78
CA TRP A 81 -13.77 -11.52 9.63
C TRP A 81 -14.61 -10.73 10.67
N SER A 82 -14.64 -9.41 10.53
CA SER A 82 -15.38 -8.46 11.38
C SER A 82 -16.65 -7.89 10.72
N GLY A 83 -17.13 -8.47 9.63
CA GLY A 83 -18.40 -8.10 8.99
C GLY A 83 -18.30 -7.38 7.65
N GLY A 84 -17.11 -7.28 7.07
CA GLY A 84 -16.95 -7.04 5.62
C GLY A 84 -16.82 -8.34 4.85
N ALA A 85 -16.47 -8.24 3.56
CA ALA A 85 -16.12 -9.39 2.74
C ALA A 85 -14.92 -10.15 3.30
N ASN A 86 -15.03 -11.48 3.37
CA ASN A 86 -13.93 -12.34 3.82
C ASN A 86 -12.69 -12.25 2.91
N TRP A 87 -12.89 -11.91 1.63
CA TRP A 87 -11.80 -11.79 0.66
C TRP A 87 -12.23 -10.89 -0.50
N ALA A 88 -12.03 -9.59 -0.37
CA ALA A 88 -12.37 -8.61 -1.40
C ALA A 88 -11.15 -8.28 -2.26
N ARG A 89 -11.20 -8.64 -3.55
CA ARG A 89 -10.19 -8.27 -4.53
C ARG A 89 -10.55 -6.92 -5.16
N VAL A 90 -9.77 -5.89 -4.90
CA VAL A 90 -10.04 -4.55 -5.41
C VAL A 90 -9.38 -4.37 -6.77
N GLN A 91 -10.13 -3.87 -7.75
CA GLN A 91 -9.56 -3.52 -9.05
C GLN A 91 -8.77 -2.20 -8.93
N PRO A 92 -7.61 -2.07 -9.60
CA PRO A 92 -6.91 -0.81 -9.62
C PRO A 92 -7.71 0.23 -10.40
N SER A 93 -7.81 1.42 -9.81
CA SER A 93 -8.38 2.61 -10.44
C SER A 93 -7.43 3.27 -11.43
N GLU A 94 -6.12 3.10 -11.22
CA GLU A 94 -5.05 3.60 -12.07
C GLU A 94 -3.86 2.65 -11.95
N THR A 95 -3.15 2.42 -13.06
CA THR A 95 -1.86 1.74 -13.09
C THR A 95 -0.88 2.55 -13.92
N GLY A 96 0.42 2.38 -13.66
CA GLY A 96 1.45 3.07 -14.40
C GLY A 96 2.85 2.65 -13.98
N ARG A 97 3.84 3.49 -14.30
CA ARG A 97 5.25 3.26 -13.97
C ARG A 97 5.85 4.47 -13.27
N ALA A 98 6.65 4.22 -12.23
CA ALA A 98 7.40 5.22 -11.49
C ALA A 98 8.66 4.55 -10.90
N ASN A 99 9.78 5.26 -10.82
CA ASN A 99 11.02 4.75 -10.21
C ASN A 99 11.48 3.37 -10.76
N ASP A 100 11.37 3.15 -12.07
CA ASP A 100 11.61 1.85 -12.74
C ASP A 100 10.72 0.67 -12.29
N HIS A 101 9.71 0.94 -11.46
CA HIS A 101 8.69 -0.01 -10.99
C HIS A 101 7.33 0.25 -11.65
N TYR A 102 6.42 -0.71 -11.50
CA TYR A 102 5.00 -0.50 -11.73
C TYR A 102 4.35 0.07 -10.46
N TYR A 103 3.28 0.82 -10.63
CA TYR A 103 2.38 1.19 -9.54
C TYR A 103 0.93 0.84 -9.84
N ALA A 104 0.14 0.68 -8.78
CA ALA A 104 -1.31 0.58 -8.85
C ALA A 104 -1.97 1.42 -7.75
N LYS A 105 -3.03 2.14 -8.10
CA LYS A 105 -3.85 2.93 -7.18
C LYS A 105 -5.21 2.30 -6.95
N PHE A 106 -5.67 2.29 -5.70
CA PHE A 106 -6.98 1.75 -5.30
C PHE A 106 -7.73 2.79 -4.47
N THR A 107 -8.78 3.38 -5.03
CA THR A 107 -9.49 4.47 -4.34
C THR A 107 -10.18 3.98 -3.07
N TYR A 108 -10.36 4.87 -2.08
CA TYR A 108 -11.18 4.60 -0.90
C TYR A 108 -12.56 4.05 -1.29
N ALA A 109 -13.20 4.67 -2.29
CA ALA A 109 -14.55 4.32 -2.72
C ALA A 109 -14.63 2.89 -3.28
N ASP A 110 -13.68 2.51 -4.14
CA ASP A 110 -13.63 1.16 -4.70
C ASP A 110 -13.32 0.13 -3.61
N CYS A 111 -12.40 0.44 -2.70
CA CYS A 111 -12.10 -0.42 -1.57
C CYS A 111 -13.32 -0.66 -0.67
N VAL A 112 -14.06 0.38 -0.28
CA VAL A 112 -15.26 0.25 0.54
C VAL A 112 -16.37 -0.50 -0.19
N LYS A 113 -16.52 -0.25 -1.51
CA LYS A 113 -17.48 -0.97 -2.34
C LYS A 113 -17.20 -2.47 -2.37
N GLU A 114 -15.96 -2.86 -2.65
CA GLU A 114 -15.59 -4.28 -2.75
C GLU A 114 -15.56 -4.97 -1.37
N LEU A 115 -15.16 -4.25 -0.31
CA LEU A 115 -15.24 -4.75 1.07
C LEU A 115 -16.69 -4.90 1.54
N GLY A 116 -17.63 -4.12 1.00
CA GLY A 116 -19.02 -4.07 1.42
C GLY A 116 -19.24 -3.42 2.79
N ALA A 117 -18.22 -2.76 3.34
CA ALA A 117 -18.22 -2.15 4.67
C ALA A 117 -17.15 -1.05 4.77
N GLY A 118 -17.21 -0.26 5.84
CA GLY A 118 -16.16 0.69 6.19
C GLY A 118 -14.87 0.00 6.65
N PHE A 119 -13.75 0.74 6.64
CA PHE A 119 -12.45 0.20 7.05
C PHE A 119 -12.35 -0.13 8.55
N ASP A 120 -13.31 0.30 9.39
CA ASP A 120 -13.44 -0.22 10.76
C ASP A 120 -13.68 -1.75 10.77
N LYS A 121 -14.20 -2.31 9.67
CA LYS A 121 -14.34 -3.76 9.49
C LYS A 121 -13.14 -4.43 8.85
N LEU A 122 -12.18 -3.70 8.29
CA LEU A 122 -10.98 -4.28 7.70
C LEU A 122 -10.10 -4.93 8.75
N ASP A 123 -9.78 -6.21 8.57
CA ASP A 123 -8.95 -6.96 9.51
C ASP A 123 -7.52 -7.13 9.04
N GLN A 124 -7.33 -7.33 7.73
CA GLN A 124 -6.01 -7.52 7.13
C GLN A 124 -5.98 -7.00 5.68
N LEU A 125 -4.85 -6.40 5.31
CA LEU A 125 -4.55 -5.94 3.96
C LEU A 125 -3.49 -6.85 3.34
N HIS A 126 -3.69 -7.27 2.10
CA HIS A 126 -2.68 -8.01 1.34
C HIS A 126 -2.35 -7.34 0.02
N ALA A 127 -1.07 -7.40 -0.35
CA ALA A 127 -0.61 -7.25 -1.72
C ALA A 127 -0.19 -8.64 -2.22
N ALA A 128 -0.89 -9.13 -3.24
CA ALA A 128 -0.79 -10.50 -3.71
C ALA A 128 -0.56 -10.58 -5.23
N ALA A 129 -0.03 -11.71 -5.67
CA ALA A 129 0.13 -12.03 -7.09
C ALA A 129 -1.12 -12.71 -7.65
N LYS A 130 -1.45 -12.41 -8.91
CA LYS A 130 -2.40 -13.20 -9.71
C LYS A 130 -1.71 -14.44 -10.28
N ASN A 131 -1.21 -14.34 -11.50
CA ASN A 131 -0.66 -15.43 -12.31
C ASN A 131 0.86 -15.37 -12.42
N GLY A 132 1.48 -14.22 -12.20
CA GLY A 132 2.92 -14.02 -12.29
C GLY A 132 3.57 -13.63 -10.97
N ASP A 133 4.88 -13.80 -10.90
CA ASP A 133 5.68 -13.41 -9.74
C ASP A 133 5.69 -11.88 -9.61
N ILE A 134 5.59 -11.40 -8.37
CA ILE A 134 5.70 -9.98 -8.05
C ILE A 134 6.71 -9.76 -6.93
N THR A 135 7.28 -8.56 -6.88
CA THR A 135 7.96 -8.03 -5.70
C THR A 135 7.33 -6.71 -5.32
N VAL A 136 6.81 -6.60 -4.10
CA VAL A 136 6.19 -5.38 -3.57
C VAL A 136 7.25 -4.60 -2.79
N TYR A 137 7.37 -3.31 -3.08
CA TYR A 137 8.34 -2.42 -2.44
C TYR A 137 7.70 -1.52 -1.38
N SER A 138 6.51 -1.02 -1.67
CA SER A 138 5.79 -0.14 -0.76
C SER A 138 4.29 -0.32 -0.86
N ILE A 139 3.62 -0.12 0.27
CA ILE A 139 2.18 0.12 0.33
C ILE A 139 2.00 1.40 1.12
N CYS A 140 1.43 2.41 0.49
CA CYS A 140 1.13 3.69 1.10
C CYS A 140 -0.36 3.98 0.98
N TYR A 141 -0.89 4.82 1.88
CA TYR A 141 -2.17 5.45 1.69
C TYR A 141 -1.96 6.94 1.47
N CYS A 142 -2.38 7.45 0.31
CA CYS A 142 -2.20 8.83 -0.10
C CYS A 142 -3.51 9.59 0.05
N THR A 143 -3.43 10.84 0.52
CA THR A 143 -4.56 11.75 0.61
C THR A 143 -4.26 12.98 -0.24
N PRO A 144 -4.98 13.19 -1.37
CA PRO A 144 -4.84 14.39 -2.16
C PRO A 144 -4.98 15.67 -1.33
N ALA A 145 -4.06 16.61 -1.55
CA ALA A 145 -4.20 17.96 -1.03
C ALA A 145 -5.48 18.62 -1.59
N ARG A 146 -6.11 19.48 -0.79
CA ARG A 146 -7.31 20.22 -1.19
C ARG A 146 -6.97 21.49 -1.96
#